data_AF-A0A345NJ28-F1
#
_entry.id   AF-A0A345NJ28-F1
#
_cell.length_a   1.000
_cell.length_b   1.000
_cell.length_c   1.000
_cell.angle_alpha   90.00
_cell.angle_beta   90.00
_cell.angle_gamma   90.00
#
_symmetry.space_group_name_H-M   'P 1'
#
loop_
_entity.id
_entity.type
_entity.pdbx_description
1 polymer ?
#
loop_
_entity_poly.entity_id
_entity_poly.type
_entity_poly.pdbx_seq_one_letter_code
_entity_poly.pdbx_strand_id
1 'polypeptide(L)'
;MQLTHLGHACLLVEVADQRVLIDPGNLADVADVRDLTAVVITHQHADHCDPAQVPALLRANPAARVLVEPQTAEALAREGLGARTERMEQGQQLGLGGLTVRPVGAVHAQIHPYVDRVGNVGVVLVAEGEPTLFHPGDALDAAPGEVDLLCVPVNAPWGKVAETVEFVRRVAPARGVVPIHDGLLAEVGRKIYLTHIGGFGAEGGIEVLDLRDAGATDL
;
A
#
# COMPACT_ATOMS: atom_id res chain seq x y z
N MET A 1 12.32 3.40 10.90
CA MET A 1 10.99 2.83 10.61
C MET A 1 11.16 1.34 10.39
N GLN A 2 10.25 0.48 10.83
CA GLN A 2 10.35 -0.96 10.55
C GLN A 2 9.21 -1.42 9.61
N LEU A 3 9.57 -2.13 8.55
CA LEU A 3 8.63 -2.66 7.57
C LEU A 3 8.67 -4.19 7.55
N THR A 4 7.50 -4.81 7.48
CA THR A 4 7.34 -6.24 7.19
C THR A 4 6.43 -6.43 5.98
N HIS A 5 6.92 -7.10 4.95
CA HIS A 5 6.12 -7.44 3.78
C HIS A 5 5.37 -8.76 4.01
N LEU A 6 4.05 -8.69 4.16
CA LEU A 6 3.18 -9.84 4.50
C LEU A 6 2.58 -10.53 3.26
N GLY A 7 2.88 -10.02 2.08
CA GLY A 7 2.50 -10.61 0.81
C GLY A 7 1.78 -9.62 -0.08
N HIS A 8 2.07 -9.68 -1.39
CA HIS A 8 1.44 -8.85 -2.40
C HIS A 8 1.46 -7.34 -2.11
N ALA A 9 0.33 -6.73 -1.75
CA ALA A 9 0.24 -5.30 -1.37
C ALA A 9 0.29 -5.07 0.15
N CYS A 10 0.35 -6.14 0.96
CA CYS A 10 0.21 -6.03 2.38
C CYS A 10 1.53 -5.72 3.08
N LEU A 11 1.60 -4.54 3.70
CA LEU A 11 2.73 -4.13 4.54
C LEU A 11 2.25 -3.89 5.97
N LEU A 12 2.99 -4.43 6.94
CA LEU A 12 2.94 -3.97 8.33
C LEU A 12 4.03 -2.93 8.53
N VAL A 13 3.63 -1.72 8.91
CA VAL A 13 4.49 -0.58 9.19
C VAL A 13 4.51 -0.31 10.69
N GLU A 14 5.70 -0.33 11.28
CA GLU A 14 5.91 0.01 12.68
C GLU A 14 6.79 1.25 12.79
N VAL A 15 6.24 2.34 13.33
CA VAL A 15 6.90 3.64 13.40
C VAL A 15 6.25 4.52 14.47
N ALA A 16 7.04 5.29 15.21
CA ALA A 16 6.55 6.21 16.25
C ALA A 16 5.52 5.58 17.21
N ASP A 17 5.85 4.38 17.70
CA ASP A 17 5.01 3.54 18.57
C ASP A 17 3.65 3.14 17.97
N GLN A 18 3.48 3.26 16.65
CA GLN A 18 2.27 2.86 15.93
C GLN A 18 2.50 1.62 15.09
N ARG A 19 1.47 0.78 14.99
CA ARG A 19 1.42 -0.41 14.13
C ARG A 19 0.31 -0.24 13.10
N VAL A 20 0.67 -0.04 11.84
CA VAL A 20 -0.28 0.20 10.74
C VAL A 20 -0.18 -0.93 9.73
N LEU A 21 -1.28 -1.64 9.52
CA LEU A 21 -1.39 -2.66 8.48
C LEU A 21 -2.05 -2.06 7.24
N ILE A 22 -1.41 -2.16 6.09
CA ILE A 22 -1.93 -1.65 4.81
C ILE A 22 -2.34 -2.84 3.94
N ASP A 23 -3.49 -2.74 3.27
CA ASP A 23 -4.00 -3.65 2.24
C ASP A 23 -3.95 -5.15 2.60
N PRO A 24 -4.66 -5.60 3.66
CA PRO A 24 -4.72 -7.01 4.09
C PRO A 24 -5.60 -7.88 3.17
N GLY A 25 -5.24 -7.98 1.90
CA GLY A 25 -5.94 -8.76 0.89
C GLY A 25 -5.66 -10.27 0.93
N ASN A 26 -6.24 -10.99 -0.02
CA ASN A 26 -6.29 -12.46 -0.06
C ASN A 26 -4.96 -13.13 -0.48
N LEU A 27 -3.94 -12.34 -0.82
CA LEU A 27 -2.57 -12.79 -1.11
C LEU A 27 -1.59 -12.48 0.03
N ALA A 28 -2.10 -12.06 1.18
CA ALA A 28 -1.33 -11.76 2.38
C ALA A 28 -1.62 -12.75 3.51
N ASP A 29 -0.62 -13.03 4.34
CA ASP A 29 -0.81 -13.76 5.60
C ASP A 29 -0.86 -12.78 6.78
N VAL A 30 -2.05 -12.60 7.36
CA VAL A 30 -2.28 -11.69 8.48
C VAL A 30 -2.90 -12.40 9.69
N ALA A 31 -2.91 -13.74 9.71
CA ALA A 31 -3.63 -14.54 10.69
C ALA A 31 -3.22 -14.20 12.14
N ASP A 32 -1.93 -13.92 12.36
CA ASP A 32 -1.35 -13.63 13.67
C ASP A 32 -1.12 -12.13 13.93
N VAL A 33 -1.55 -11.24 13.03
CA VAL A 33 -1.34 -9.80 13.18
C VAL A 33 -2.28 -9.23 14.25
N ARG A 34 -1.71 -8.64 15.30
CA ARG A 34 -2.41 -8.07 16.46
C ARG A 34 -1.86 -6.69 16.82
N ASP A 35 -2.54 -6.07 17.79
CA ASP A 35 -2.17 -4.81 18.43
C ASP A 35 -1.99 -3.66 17.43
N LEU A 36 -2.85 -3.64 16.41
CA LEU A 36 -2.84 -2.61 15.38
C LEU A 36 -3.41 -1.30 15.90
N THR A 37 -2.68 -0.20 15.65
CA THR A 37 -3.21 1.15 15.76
C THR A 37 -4.22 1.41 14.64
N ALA A 38 -3.90 0.99 13.42
CA ALA A 38 -4.77 1.19 12.27
C ALA A 38 -4.65 0.07 11.24
N VAL A 39 -5.76 -0.15 10.54
CA VAL A 39 -5.82 -0.88 9.27
C VAL A 39 -6.16 0.14 8.18
N VAL A 40 -5.33 0.20 7.15
CA VAL A 40 -5.50 1.06 5.98
C VAL A 40 -5.87 0.19 4.79
N ILE A 41 -6.92 0.55 4.06
CA ILE A 41 -7.32 -0.15 2.84
C ILE A 41 -7.46 0.87 1.70
N THR A 42 -6.64 0.71 0.67
CA THR A 42 -6.52 1.68 -0.42
C THR A 42 -7.67 1.61 -1.41
N HIS A 43 -8.25 0.42 -1.62
CA HIS A 43 -9.45 0.20 -2.43
C HIS A 43 -10.07 -1.20 -2.20
N GLN A 44 -11.23 -1.46 -2.81
CA GLN A 44 -12.10 -2.60 -2.48
C GLN A 44 -11.77 -3.94 -3.17
N HIS A 45 -10.75 -4.03 -4.01
CA HIS A 45 -10.43 -5.31 -4.67
C HIS A 45 -9.94 -6.34 -3.64
N ALA A 46 -10.19 -7.63 -3.90
CA ALA A 46 -10.01 -8.68 -2.91
C ALA A 46 -8.54 -8.93 -2.52
N ASP A 47 -7.60 -8.58 -3.40
CA ASP A 47 -6.15 -8.58 -3.19
C ASP A 47 -5.64 -7.42 -2.34
N HIS A 48 -6.51 -6.47 -1.98
CA HIS A 48 -6.26 -5.40 -0.99
C HIS A 48 -7.23 -5.45 0.21
N CYS A 49 -8.45 -5.90 -0.01
CA CYS A 49 -9.54 -5.97 0.96
C CYS A 49 -10.25 -7.32 0.86
N ASP A 50 -9.72 -8.36 1.49
CA ASP A 50 -10.33 -9.68 1.42
C ASP A 50 -11.59 -9.77 2.29
N PRO A 51 -12.79 -10.00 1.70
CA PRO A 51 -14.03 -10.14 2.46
C PRO A 51 -14.04 -11.34 3.41
N ALA A 52 -13.19 -12.36 3.20
CA ALA A 52 -13.09 -13.51 4.09
C ALA A 52 -12.18 -13.23 5.30
N GLN A 53 -11.09 -12.48 5.12
CA GLN A 53 -10.05 -12.25 6.11
C GLN A 53 -10.28 -10.99 6.96
N VAL A 54 -10.67 -9.88 6.34
CA VAL A 54 -10.81 -8.57 7.00
C VAL A 54 -11.76 -8.63 8.21
N PRO A 55 -12.94 -9.29 8.16
CA PRO A 55 -13.82 -9.34 9.33
C PRO A 55 -13.18 -10.01 10.54
N ALA A 56 -12.40 -11.09 10.35
CA ALA A 56 -11.71 -11.76 11.44
C ALA A 56 -10.56 -10.92 11.99
N LEU A 57 -9.77 -10.30 11.11
CA LEU A 57 -8.69 -9.38 11.48
C LEU A 57 -9.21 -8.21 12.33
N LEU A 58 -10.32 -7.59 11.94
CA LEU A 58 -10.91 -6.44 12.66
C LEU A 58 -11.56 -6.84 14.00
N ARG A 59 -12.00 -8.08 14.15
CA ARG A 59 -12.43 -8.63 15.45
C ARG A 59 -11.25 -8.88 16.37
N ALA A 60 -10.13 -9.35 15.82
CA ALA A 60 -8.89 -9.55 16.57
C ALA A 60 -8.20 -8.24 16.95
N ASN A 61 -8.49 -7.14 16.24
CA ASN A 61 -7.96 -5.80 16.48
C ASN A 61 -9.11 -4.79 16.74
N PRO A 62 -9.82 -4.91 17.89
CA PRO A 62 -10.99 -4.07 18.16
C PRO A 62 -10.65 -2.58 18.36
N ALA A 63 -9.42 -2.26 18.76
CA ALA A 63 -8.95 -0.90 18.98
C ALA A 63 -8.45 -0.19 17.71
N ALA A 64 -8.21 -0.95 16.64
CA ALA A 64 -7.69 -0.37 15.40
C ALA A 64 -8.71 0.56 14.74
N ARG A 65 -8.24 1.74 14.32
CA ARG A 65 -8.95 2.58 13.35
C ARG A 65 -8.92 1.91 11.99
N VAL A 66 -10.03 1.94 11.26
CA VAL A 66 -10.13 1.29 9.95
C VAL A 66 -10.28 2.38 8.90
N LEU A 67 -9.16 2.83 8.35
CA LEU A 67 -9.08 3.94 7.40
C LEU A 67 -9.20 3.37 5.99
N VAL A 68 -10.24 3.76 5.25
CA VAL A 68 -10.54 3.11 3.95
C VAL A 68 -10.95 4.12 2.90
N GLU A 69 -10.71 3.78 1.64
CA GLU A 69 -11.25 4.51 0.50
C GLU A 69 -12.82 4.51 0.53
N PRO A 70 -13.51 5.56 0.03
CA PRO A 70 -14.96 5.68 0.14
C PRO A 70 -15.81 4.51 -0.42
N GLN A 71 -15.50 3.97 -1.60
CA GLN A 71 -16.20 2.81 -2.17
C GLN A 71 -15.93 1.54 -1.35
N THR A 72 -14.74 1.45 -0.74
CA THR A 72 -14.36 0.38 0.19
C THR A 72 -15.19 0.45 1.48
N ALA A 73 -15.43 1.64 2.02
CA ALA A 73 -16.35 1.81 3.16
C ALA A 73 -17.75 1.31 2.82
N GLU A 74 -18.25 1.56 1.60
CA GLU A 74 -19.55 1.05 1.15
C GLU A 74 -19.55 -0.48 0.99
N ALA A 75 -18.45 -1.06 0.51
CA ALA A 75 -18.29 -2.51 0.44
C ALA A 75 -18.34 -3.15 1.82
N LEU A 76 -17.56 -2.62 2.77
CA LEU A 76 -17.54 -3.10 4.15
C LEU A 76 -18.86 -2.85 4.89
N ALA A 77 -19.59 -1.79 4.55
CA ALA A 77 -20.93 -1.54 5.09
C ALA A 77 -21.93 -2.64 4.71
N ARG A 78 -21.86 -3.18 3.47
CA ARG A 78 -22.69 -4.31 3.03
C ARG A 78 -22.38 -5.59 3.82
N GLU A 79 -21.15 -5.73 4.32
CA GLU A 79 -20.72 -6.83 5.20
C GLU A 79 -20.98 -6.55 6.70
N GLY A 80 -21.71 -5.48 7.04
CA GLY A 80 -22.04 -5.12 8.42
C GLY A 80 -20.89 -4.45 9.20
N LEU A 81 -19.83 -4.03 8.52
CA LEU A 81 -18.64 -3.39 9.13
C LEU A 81 -18.61 -1.86 8.96
N GLY A 82 -19.64 -1.26 8.37
CA GLY A 82 -19.64 0.17 8.03
C GLY A 82 -19.43 1.11 9.23
N ALA A 83 -19.92 0.74 10.43
CA ALA A 83 -19.70 1.52 11.65
C ALA A 83 -18.25 1.48 12.17
N ARG A 84 -17.41 0.58 11.64
CA ARG A 84 -15.98 0.49 11.98
C ARG A 84 -15.09 1.32 11.06
N THR A 85 -15.59 1.73 9.89
CA THR A 85 -14.79 2.37 8.85
C THR A 85 -14.80 3.89 8.96
N GLU A 86 -13.65 4.49 8.69
CA GLU A 86 -13.44 5.93 8.57
C GLU A 86 -12.93 6.21 7.15
N ARG A 87 -13.61 7.10 6.43
CA ARG A 87 -13.30 7.36 5.02
C ARG A 87 -12.06 8.22 4.89
N MET A 88 -11.13 7.81 4.03
CA MET A 88 -9.95 8.57 3.64
C MET A 88 -10.20 9.28 2.32
N GLU A 89 -9.88 10.57 2.29
CA GLU A 89 -9.98 11.40 1.08
C GLU A 89 -8.72 12.25 0.93
N GLN A 90 -8.33 12.48 -0.33
CA GLN A 90 -7.17 13.31 -0.63
C GLN A 90 -7.27 14.69 0.02
N GLY A 91 -6.15 15.14 0.59
CA GLY A 91 -6.03 16.44 1.25
C GLY A 91 -6.30 16.40 2.76
N GLN A 92 -6.78 15.28 3.28
CA GLN A 92 -6.88 15.05 4.72
C GLN A 92 -5.50 14.80 5.36
N GLN A 93 -5.45 14.98 6.67
CA GLN A 93 -4.35 14.52 7.52
C GLN A 93 -4.95 13.84 8.75
N LEU A 94 -4.62 12.57 8.94
CA LEU A 94 -5.18 11.73 9.98
C LEU A 94 -4.08 11.38 10.98
N GLY A 95 -4.16 11.92 12.20
CA GLY A 95 -3.19 11.63 13.25
C GLY A 95 -3.46 10.28 13.93
N LEU A 96 -2.39 9.53 14.17
CA LEU A 96 -2.33 8.27 14.90
C LEU A 96 -1.24 8.41 15.99
N GLY A 97 -1.40 9.34 16.93
CA GLY A 97 -0.32 9.64 17.89
C GLY A 97 0.88 10.32 17.21
N GLY A 98 2.06 9.69 17.28
CA GLY A 98 3.30 10.20 16.66
C GLY A 98 3.38 10.05 15.14
N LEU A 99 2.40 9.37 14.53
CA LEU A 99 2.31 9.14 13.09
C LEU A 99 1.18 9.97 12.46
N THR A 100 1.43 10.55 11.30
CA THR A 100 0.41 11.20 10.45
C THR A 100 0.22 10.39 9.17
N VAL A 101 -1.04 10.04 8.86
CA VAL A 101 -1.46 9.41 7.60
C VAL A 101 -2.04 10.49 6.69
N ARG A 102 -1.49 10.64 5.49
CA ARG A 102 -1.95 11.59 4.47
C ARG A 102 -2.50 10.81 3.28
N PRO A 103 -3.82 10.78 3.07
CA PRO A 103 -4.40 10.14 1.90
C PRO A 103 -4.04 10.89 0.61
N VAL A 104 -3.65 10.16 -0.44
CA VAL A 104 -3.18 10.69 -1.72
C VAL A 104 -3.75 9.87 -2.87
N GLY A 105 -4.20 10.56 -3.92
CA GLY A 105 -4.82 9.94 -5.08
C GLY A 105 -6.33 9.82 -4.91
N ALA A 106 -6.98 9.40 -6.00
CA ALA A 106 -8.45 9.29 -6.04
C ALA A 106 -8.94 8.05 -6.78
N VAL A 107 -8.15 7.52 -7.71
CA VAL A 107 -8.62 6.51 -8.68
C VAL A 107 -7.54 5.47 -8.95
N HIS A 108 -7.96 4.22 -9.07
CA HIS A 108 -7.11 3.09 -9.41
C HIS A 108 -6.52 3.26 -10.82
N ALA A 109 -5.37 2.68 -11.15
CA ALA A 109 -4.87 2.63 -12.53
C ALA A 109 -5.92 2.07 -13.51
N GLN A 110 -5.84 2.44 -14.80
CA GLN A 110 -6.85 1.98 -15.76
C GLN A 110 -6.71 0.46 -16.00
N ILE A 111 -7.75 -0.31 -15.65
CA ILE A 111 -7.77 -1.75 -15.88
C ILE A 111 -8.01 -2.06 -17.37
N HIS A 112 -9.09 -1.50 -17.92
CA HIS A 112 -9.46 -1.61 -19.33
C HIS A 112 -10.44 -0.49 -19.68
N PRO A 113 -10.44 0.06 -20.92
CA PRO A 113 -11.42 1.07 -21.35
C PRO A 113 -12.91 0.67 -21.28
N TYR A 114 -13.22 -0.59 -20.96
CA TYR A 114 -14.61 -1.10 -20.85
C TYR A 114 -15.06 -1.29 -19.40
N VAL A 115 -14.18 -1.01 -18.45
CA VAL A 115 -14.45 -1.13 -17.02
C VAL A 115 -14.31 0.26 -16.42
N ASP A 116 -15.34 0.70 -15.69
CA ASP A 116 -15.26 1.98 -14.97
C ASP A 116 -14.12 1.93 -13.95
N ARG A 117 -13.37 3.03 -13.85
CA ARG A 117 -12.32 3.14 -12.84
C ARG A 117 -12.97 3.19 -11.46
N VAL A 118 -12.44 2.39 -10.54
CA VAL A 118 -12.80 2.42 -9.13
C VAL A 118 -11.97 3.44 -8.37
N GLY A 119 -12.44 3.81 -7.18
CA GLY A 119 -11.67 4.62 -6.26
C GLY A 119 -10.38 3.93 -5.83
N ASN A 120 -9.32 4.70 -5.63
CA ASN A 120 -8.10 4.24 -4.97
C ASN A 120 -7.47 5.43 -4.26
N VAL A 121 -7.26 5.29 -2.96
CA VAL A 121 -6.60 6.30 -2.15
C VAL A 121 -5.39 5.66 -1.48
N GLY A 122 -4.20 5.99 -1.97
CA GLY A 122 -2.94 5.64 -1.33
C GLY A 122 -2.70 6.47 -0.06
N VAL A 123 -1.63 6.16 0.68
CA VAL A 123 -1.28 6.85 1.92
C VAL A 123 0.19 7.18 2.00
N VAL A 124 0.50 8.43 2.37
CA VAL A 124 1.83 8.84 2.81
C VAL A 124 1.87 8.80 4.33
N LEU A 125 2.84 8.08 4.88
CA LEU A 125 3.11 7.95 6.30
C LEU A 125 4.26 8.88 6.69
N VAL A 126 4.01 9.75 7.67
CA VAL A 126 4.97 10.76 8.13
C VAL A 126 5.07 10.73 9.65
N ALA A 127 6.28 10.53 10.16
CA ALA A 127 6.62 10.64 11.58
C ALA A 127 7.92 11.44 11.73
N GLU A 128 8.04 12.21 12.81
CA GLU A 128 9.22 13.05 13.04
C GLU A 128 10.50 12.20 13.20
N GLY A 129 11.55 12.54 12.46
CA GLY A 129 12.84 11.83 12.52
C GLY A 129 12.88 10.49 11.77
N GLU A 130 11.79 10.08 11.13
CA GLU A 130 11.63 8.81 10.44
C GLU A 130 11.55 9.01 8.91
N PRO A 131 11.93 8.02 8.08
CA PRO A 131 11.70 8.12 6.64
C PRO A 131 10.21 8.19 6.33
N THR A 132 9.86 8.96 5.31
CA THR A 132 8.49 9.04 4.77
C THR A 132 8.23 7.92 3.78
N LEU A 133 7.12 7.21 3.95
CA LEU A 133 6.71 6.10 3.07
C LEU A 133 5.44 6.44 2.32
N PHE A 134 5.41 6.24 1.01
CA PHE A 134 4.19 6.28 0.22
C PHE A 134 3.76 4.90 -0.25
N HIS A 135 2.57 4.47 0.18
CA HIS A 135 1.88 3.29 -0.35
C HIS A 135 0.77 3.72 -1.33
N PRO A 136 0.91 3.53 -2.65
CA PRO A 136 -0.04 4.06 -3.61
C PRO A 136 -1.31 3.22 -3.75
N GLY A 137 -1.35 2.01 -3.17
CA GLY A 137 -2.29 0.98 -3.62
C GLY A 137 -1.99 0.68 -5.10
N ASP A 138 -3.02 0.72 -5.93
CA ASP A 138 -2.92 0.43 -7.36
C ASP A 138 -3.00 1.69 -8.24
N ALA A 139 -2.76 2.87 -7.66
CA ALA A 139 -2.66 4.11 -8.41
C ALA A 139 -1.24 4.32 -8.97
N LEU A 140 -1.12 4.54 -10.28
CA LEU A 140 0.14 4.94 -10.94
C LEU A 140 0.16 6.42 -11.35
N ASP A 141 -0.89 7.19 -11.05
CA ASP A 141 -1.04 8.62 -11.36
C ASP A 141 -1.03 9.52 -10.11
N ALA A 142 -0.95 8.94 -8.91
CA ALA A 142 -0.90 9.67 -7.64
C ALA A 142 0.36 10.55 -7.52
N ALA A 143 0.24 11.64 -6.75
CA ALA A 143 1.28 12.65 -6.53
C ALA A 143 1.47 12.89 -5.01
N PRO A 144 2.38 12.14 -4.35
CA PRO A 144 2.56 12.22 -2.90
C PRO A 144 3.34 13.46 -2.42
N GLY A 145 4.01 14.16 -3.34
CA GLY A 145 5.05 15.13 -3.02
C GLY A 145 6.39 14.42 -2.81
N GLU A 146 7.29 15.05 -2.06
CA GLU A 146 8.59 14.46 -1.71
C GLU A 146 8.41 13.34 -0.69
N VAL A 147 9.01 12.17 -0.97
CA VAL A 147 8.99 10.99 -0.11
C VAL A 147 10.36 10.30 -0.10
N ASP A 148 10.73 9.66 1.00
CA ASP A 148 11.97 8.87 1.09
C ASP A 148 11.81 7.52 0.39
N LEU A 149 10.68 6.86 0.62
CA LEU A 149 10.38 5.51 0.19
C LEU A 149 9.08 5.49 -0.61
N LEU A 150 9.08 4.80 -1.74
CA LEU A 150 7.89 4.55 -2.55
C LEU A 150 7.60 3.06 -2.62
N CYS A 151 6.41 2.62 -2.19
CA CYS A 151 5.93 1.30 -2.55
C CYS A 151 5.54 1.28 -4.03
N VAL A 152 5.94 0.23 -4.76
CA VAL A 152 5.78 0.17 -6.22
C VAL A 152 5.01 -1.09 -6.62
N PRO A 153 3.82 -0.95 -7.22
CA PRO A 153 3.11 -2.06 -7.85
C PRO A 153 3.95 -2.64 -8.99
N VAL A 154 4.50 -3.84 -8.79
CA VAL A 154 5.44 -4.50 -9.70
C VAL A 154 4.73 -5.06 -10.92
N ASN A 155 3.61 -5.75 -10.73
CA ASN A 155 2.90 -6.41 -11.81
C ASN A 155 1.41 -6.53 -11.54
N ALA A 156 0.59 -6.13 -12.50
CA ALA A 156 -0.83 -6.44 -12.49
C ALA A 156 -1.30 -6.83 -13.90
N PRO A 157 -2.44 -7.52 -14.06
CA PRO A 157 -2.98 -7.85 -15.38
C PRO A 157 -3.19 -6.64 -16.30
N TRP A 158 -3.38 -5.46 -15.70
CA TRP A 158 -3.63 -4.20 -16.39
C TRP A 158 -2.38 -3.35 -16.64
N GLY A 159 -1.25 -3.63 -15.98
CA GLY A 159 -0.09 -2.74 -15.97
C GLY A 159 1.03 -3.17 -16.91
N LYS A 160 1.62 -2.20 -17.62
CA LYS A 160 2.93 -2.38 -18.29
C LYS A 160 4.03 -1.90 -17.35
N VAL A 161 5.14 -2.64 -17.26
CA VAL A 161 6.29 -2.24 -16.42
C VAL A 161 6.81 -0.84 -16.75
N ALA A 162 6.66 -0.38 -17.99
CA ALA A 162 7.01 0.99 -18.39
C ALA A 162 6.23 2.05 -17.60
N GLU A 163 4.96 1.82 -17.29
CA GLU A 163 4.13 2.76 -16.52
C GLU A 163 4.57 2.80 -15.06
N THR A 164 4.95 1.64 -14.51
CA THR A 164 5.57 1.54 -13.18
C THR A 164 6.90 2.31 -13.14
N VAL A 165 7.76 2.14 -14.15
CA VAL A 165 9.03 2.88 -14.26
C VAL A 165 8.79 4.38 -14.34
N GLU A 166 7.86 4.84 -15.18
CA GLU A 166 7.49 6.26 -15.29
C GLU A 166 6.92 6.81 -13.98
N PHE A 167 6.16 6.00 -13.24
CA PHE A 167 5.67 6.36 -11.93
C PHE A 167 6.82 6.58 -10.93
N VAL A 168 7.77 5.64 -10.87
CA VAL A 168 8.97 5.77 -10.03
C VAL A 168 9.79 7.01 -10.40
N ARG A 169 10.01 7.26 -11.69
CA ARG A 169 10.74 8.45 -12.17
C ARG A 169 10.02 9.74 -11.82
N ARG A 170 8.69 9.76 -11.88
CA ARG A 170 7.87 10.94 -11.58
C ARG A 170 7.84 11.26 -10.09
N VAL A 171 7.76 10.24 -9.23
CA VAL A 171 7.78 10.42 -7.77
C VAL A 171 9.19 10.73 -7.27
N ALA A 172 10.21 10.09 -7.87
CA ALA A 172 11.62 10.26 -7.53
C ALA A 172 11.90 10.14 -6.01
N PRO A 173 11.61 8.98 -5.39
CA PRO A 173 11.79 8.81 -3.95
C PRO A 173 13.28 8.92 -3.57
N ALA A 174 13.58 9.57 -2.45
CA ALA A 174 14.94 9.98 -2.10
C ALA A 174 15.88 8.81 -1.73
N ARG A 175 15.33 7.70 -1.22
CA ARG A 175 16.10 6.54 -0.76
C ARG A 175 15.93 5.30 -1.62
N GLY A 176 14.73 5.05 -2.12
CA GLY A 176 14.48 3.88 -2.97
C GLY A 176 13.02 3.47 -3.06
N VAL A 177 12.81 2.29 -3.63
CA VAL A 177 11.49 1.69 -3.82
C VAL A 177 11.33 0.39 -3.03
N VAL A 178 10.14 0.16 -2.51
CA VAL A 178 9.72 -1.10 -1.87
C VAL A 178 8.77 -1.82 -2.81
N PRO A 179 9.14 -2.96 -3.41
CA PRO A 179 8.26 -3.71 -4.29
C PRO A 179 6.99 -4.18 -3.56
N ILE A 180 5.83 -4.00 -4.20
CA ILE A 180 4.53 -4.57 -3.81
C ILE A 180 3.83 -5.13 -5.05
N HIS A 181 2.68 -5.78 -4.86
CA HIS A 181 1.83 -6.28 -5.94
C HIS A 181 2.60 -7.22 -6.91
N ASP A 182 3.33 -8.19 -6.34
CA ASP A 182 4.21 -9.13 -7.05
C ASP A 182 3.78 -10.60 -6.90
N GLY A 183 2.78 -10.88 -6.06
CA GLY A 183 2.31 -12.24 -5.71
C GLY A 183 1.79 -13.08 -6.89
N LEU A 184 1.51 -12.46 -8.04
CA LEU A 184 1.10 -13.16 -9.27
C LEU A 184 2.28 -13.69 -10.09
N LEU A 185 3.50 -13.22 -9.79
CA LEU A 185 4.69 -13.54 -10.57
C LEU A 185 5.38 -14.80 -10.05
N ALA A 186 5.78 -15.66 -10.99
CA ALA A 186 6.84 -16.62 -10.75
C ALA A 186 8.18 -15.88 -10.54
N GLU A 187 9.10 -16.50 -9.80
CA GLU A 187 10.36 -15.88 -9.39
C GLU A 187 11.20 -15.33 -10.56
N VAL A 188 11.26 -16.06 -11.67
CA VAL A 188 11.97 -15.61 -12.88
C VAL A 188 11.37 -14.34 -13.46
N GLY A 189 10.03 -14.24 -13.50
CA GLY A 189 9.33 -13.06 -13.99
C GLY A 189 9.57 -11.88 -13.06
N ARG A 190 9.42 -12.10 -11.75
CA ARG A 190 9.65 -11.09 -10.71
C ARG A 190 11.03 -10.44 -10.85
N LYS A 191 12.10 -11.23 -10.98
CA LYS A 191 13.47 -10.71 -11.18
C LYS A 191 13.60 -9.79 -12.39
N ILE A 192 12.92 -10.10 -13.50
CA ILE A 192 12.94 -9.25 -14.70
C ILE A 192 12.29 -7.89 -14.42
N TYR A 193 11.12 -7.88 -13.78
CA TYR A 193 10.45 -6.64 -13.40
C TYR A 193 11.30 -5.78 -12.45
N LEU A 194 11.86 -6.38 -11.40
CA LEU A 194 12.72 -5.66 -10.45
C LEU A 194 13.99 -5.11 -11.11
N THR A 195 14.59 -5.86 -12.06
CA THR A 195 15.74 -5.38 -12.84
C THR A 195 15.38 -4.15 -13.67
N HIS A 196 14.21 -4.13 -14.30
CA HIS A 196 13.76 -2.96 -15.07
C HIS A 196 13.42 -1.78 -14.18
N ILE A 197 12.72 -2.00 -13.07
CA ILE A 197 12.36 -0.94 -12.12
C ILE A 197 13.63 -0.33 -11.51
N GLY A 198 14.54 -1.16 -10.99
CA GLY A 198 15.81 -0.71 -10.42
C GLY A 198 16.72 -0.03 -11.45
N GLY A 199 16.83 -0.59 -12.66
CA GLY A 199 17.72 -0.07 -13.69
C GLY A 199 17.21 1.21 -14.37
N PHE A 200 15.90 1.37 -14.55
CA PHE A 200 15.31 2.46 -15.34
C PHE A 200 14.54 3.49 -14.50
N GLY A 201 14.29 3.20 -13.21
CA GLY A 201 13.52 4.07 -12.31
C GLY A 201 14.19 5.41 -11.99
N ALA A 202 15.49 5.56 -12.22
CA ALA A 202 16.21 6.83 -12.13
C ALA A 202 17.44 6.82 -13.05
N GLU A 203 18.03 7.99 -13.31
CA GLU A 203 19.35 8.05 -13.96
C GLU A 203 20.40 7.45 -13.02
N GLY A 204 21.16 6.46 -13.48
CA GLY A 204 22.09 5.71 -12.63
C GLY A 204 21.44 4.56 -11.83
N GLY A 205 20.13 4.36 -11.97
CA GLY A 205 19.37 3.34 -11.25
C GLY A 205 18.80 3.84 -9.92
N ILE A 206 17.89 3.06 -9.37
CA ILE A 206 17.24 3.31 -8.07
C ILE A 206 17.36 2.08 -7.18
N GLU A 207 17.57 2.31 -5.89
CA GLU A 207 17.66 1.23 -4.90
C GLU A 207 16.32 0.49 -4.80
N VAL A 208 16.37 -0.83 -4.89
CA VAL A 208 15.22 -1.72 -4.73
C VAL A 208 15.34 -2.43 -3.38
N LEU A 209 14.55 -1.97 -2.41
CA LEU A 209 14.47 -2.54 -1.07
C LEU A 209 13.50 -3.72 -1.09
N ASP A 210 14.00 -4.87 -1.54
CA ASP A 210 13.21 -6.09 -1.63
C ASP A 210 13.02 -6.75 -0.25
N LEU A 211 11.84 -6.55 0.34
CA LEU A 211 11.50 -7.02 1.69
C LEU A 211 10.77 -8.38 1.68
N ARG A 212 10.54 -8.97 0.50
CA ARG A 212 9.84 -10.24 0.41
C ARG A 212 10.61 -11.32 1.15
N ASP A 213 9.94 -12.01 2.07
CA ASP A 213 10.49 -13.07 2.93
C ASP A 213 11.66 -12.61 3.84
N ALA A 214 11.92 -11.29 3.94
CA ALA A 214 12.98 -10.74 4.79
C ALA A 214 12.57 -10.65 6.28
N GLY A 215 11.27 -10.76 6.57
CA GLY A 215 10.72 -10.47 7.89
C GLY A 215 10.75 -8.97 8.20
N ALA A 216 10.76 -8.65 9.49
CA ALA A 216 10.82 -7.26 9.95
C ALA A 216 12.19 -6.63 9.64
N THR A 217 12.17 -5.52 8.92
CA THR A 217 13.37 -4.83 8.42
C THR A 217 13.37 -3.36 8.81
N ASP A 218 14.45 -2.88 9.42
CA ASP A 218 14.63 -1.47 9.78
C ASP A 218 15.16 -0.64 8.61
N LEU A 219 14.55 0.53 8.38
CA LEU A 219 14.84 1.51 7.32
C LEU A 219 15.02 2.94 7.87
#